data_AF-A0A3C0MGR4-F1
#
_entry.id   AF-A0A3C0MGR4-F1
#
_cell.length_a   1.000
_cell.length_b   1.000
_cell.length_c   1.000
_cell.angle_alpha   90.00
_cell.angle_beta   90.00
_cell.angle_gamma   90.00
#
_symmetry.space_group_name_H-M   'P 1'
#
loop_
_entity.id
_entity.type
_entity.pdbx_description
1 polymer ?
#
loop_
_entity_poly.entity_id
_entity_poly.type
_entity_poly.pdbx_seq_one_letter_code
_entity_poly.pdbx_strand_id
1 'polypeptide(L)' 'MTQTTQLTHLDRLEAEAIHIMRDVVAECERPVMLYSIGKDSAVMLHLARKAFYPSRPPFPLLHVDTTWKFR' A
#
# COMPACT_ATOMS: atom_id res chain seq x y z
N MET A 1 8.44 -8.03 -32.45
CA MET A 1 7.74 -9.08 -31.69
C MET A 1 7.67 -8.64 -30.24
N THR A 2 6.58 -8.01 -29.82
CA THR A 2 6.33 -7.72 -28.40
C THR A 2 5.98 -9.05 -27.74
N GLN A 3 6.87 -9.59 -26.91
CA GLN A 3 6.51 -10.72 -26.07
C GLN A 3 5.52 -10.22 -25.01
N THR A 4 4.33 -10.82 -24.99
CA THR A 4 3.37 -10.61 -23.92
C THR A 4 3.85 -11.42 -22.72
N THR A 5 4.64 -10.81 -21.84
CA THR A 5 5.06 -11.44 -20.60
C THR A 5 3.81 -11.67 -19.76
N GLN A 6 3.47 -12.93 -19.47
CA GLN A 6 2.35 -13.22 -18.59
C GLN A 6 2.69 -12.75 -17.19
N LEU A 7 1.79 -11.96 -16.59
CA LEU A 7 1.92 -11.52 -15.21
C LEU A 7 1.87 -12.75 -14.29
N THR A 8 2.79 -12.81 -13.34
CA THR A 8 2.70 -13.79 -12.26
C THR A 8 1.50 -13.47 -11.37
N HIS A 9 1.14 -14.42 -10.50
CA HIS A 9 0.10 -14.17 -9.50
C HIS A 9 0.41 -12.95 -8.62
N LEU A 10 1.66 -12.78 -8.18
CA LEU A 10 2.06 -11.66 -7.34
C LEU A 10 2.09 -10.34 -8.10
N ASP A 11 2.48 -10.33 -9.38
CA ASP A 11 2.42 -9.12 -10.20
C ASP A 11 0.99 -8.61 -10.35
N ARG A 12 0.02 -9.53 -10.52
CA ARG A 12 -1.40 -9.19 -10.60
C ARG A 12 -1.91 -8.58 -9.30
N LEU A 13 -1.61 -9.22 -8.16
CA LEU A 13 -2.03 -8.72 -6.84
C LEU A 13 -1.39 -7.37 -6.51
N GLU A 14 -0.13 -7.18 -6.87
CA GLU A 14 0.57 -5.92 -6.67
C GLU A 14 -0.06 -4.80 -7.50
N ALA A 15 -0.33 -5.06 -8.79
CA ALA A 15 -0.96 -4.09 -9.67
C ALA A 15 -2.37 -3.69 -9.18
N GLU A 16 -3.17 -4.67 -8.74
CA GLU A 16 -4.50 -4.44 -8.17
C GLU A 16 -4.43 -3.60 -6.88
N ALA A 17 -3.53 -3.94 -5.96
CA ALA A 17 -3.37 -3.17 -4.73
C ALA A 17 -2.90 -1.72 -4.97
N ILE A 18 -1.98 -1.51 -5.93
CA ILE A 18 -1.52 -0.17 -6.33
C ILE A 18 -2.69 0.64 -6.92
N HIS A 19 -3.51 0.03 -7.76
CA HIS A 19 -4.68 0.67 -8.34
C HIS A 19 -5.65 1.13 -7.25
N ILE A 20 -6.01 0.25 -6.32
CA ILE A 20 -6.89 0.57 -5.19
C ILE A 20 -6.35 1.75 -4.37
N MET A 21 -5.04 1.76 -4.07
CA MET A 21 -4.44 2.86 -3.31
C MET A 21 -4.52 4.20 -4.03
N ARG A 22 -4.33 4.21 -5.36
CA ARG A 22 -4.43 5.44 -6.17
C ARG A 22 -5.86 5.94 -6.27
N ASP A 23 -6.82 5.04 -6.44
CA ASP A 23 -8.24 5.38 -6.50
C ASP A 23 -8.71 5.99 -5.17
N VAL A 24 -8.32 5.41 -4.03
CA VAL A 24 -8.63 5.99 -2.71
C VAL A 24 -8.06 7.40 -2.56
N VAL A 25 -6.83 7.64 -3.02
CA VAL A 25 -6.23 8.98 -2.98
C VAL A 25 -6.91 9.97 -3.93
N ALA A 26 -7.44 9.49 -5.06
CA ALA A 26 -8.17 10.33 -6.00
C ALA A 26 -9.55 10.74 -5.46
N GLU A 27 -10.24 9.84 -4.76
CA GLU A 27 -11.64 10.01 -4.35
C GLU A 27 -11.81 10.49 -2.90
N CYS A 28 -10.83 10.27 -2.02
CA CYS A 28 -10.94 10.63 -0.60
C CYS A 28 -10.18 11.92 -0.27
N GLU A 29 -10.81 12.84 0.45
CA GLU A 29 -10.16 14.11 0.85
C GLU A 29 -9.05 13.94 1.90
N ARG A 30 -9.20 13.00 2.84
CA ARG A 30 -8.30 12.82 4.00
C ARG A 30 -8.00 11.35 4.31
N PRO A 31 -7.41 10.59 3.37
CA PRO A 31 -7.07 9.20 3.61
C PRO A 31 -5.98 9.04 4.67
N VAL A 32 -5.97 7.90 5.36
CA VAL A 32 -4.93 7.49 6.31
C VAL A 32 -4.66 6.00 6.14
N MET A 33 -3.40 5.59 6.21
CA MET A 33 -3.05 4.17 6.25
C MET A 33 -2.85 3.72 7.70
N LEU A 34 -3.67 2.77 8.15
CA LEU A 34 -3.49 2.12 9.44
C LEU A 34 -2.23 1.23 9.41
N TYR A 35 -1.29 1.51 10.30
CA TYR A 35 -0.01 0.81 10.39
C TYR A 35 0.12 0.09 11.73
N SER A 36 0.13 -1.24 11.71
CA SER A 36 0.10 -2.08 12.92
C SER A 36 1.47 -2.62 13.35
N ILE A 37 2.53 -2.29 12.61
CA ILE A 37 3.88 -2.86 12.80
C ILE A 37 3.91 -4.38 12.50
N GLY A 38 2.82 -4.94 11.95
CA GLY A 38 2.74 -6.34 11.51
C GLY A 38 3.12 -6.53 10.04
N LYS A 39 3.30 -7.80 9.64
CA LYS A 39 3.70 -8.19 8.28
C LYS A 39 2.81 -7.60 7.18
N ASP A 40 1.49 -7.59 7.39
CA ASP A 40 0.53 -7.15 6.36
C ASP A 40 0.61 -5.65 6.16
N SER A 41 0.66 -4.89 7.27
CA SER A 41 0.84 -3.44 7.22
C SER A 41 2.21 -3.03 6.65
N ALA A 42 3.24 -3.86 6.80
CA ALA A 42 4.55 -3.64 6.18
C ALA A 42 4.50 -3.84 4.66
N VAL A 43 3.81 -4.89 4.18
CA VAL A 43 3.57 -5.11 2.75
C VAL A 43 2.73 -3.96 2.17
N MET A 44 1.67 -3.54 2.85
CA MET A 44 0.87 -2.38 2.43
C MET A 44 1.71 -1.10 2.34
N LEU A 45 2.59 -0.83 3.31
CA LEU A 45 3.48 0.33 3.24
C LEU A 45 4.44 0.24 2.04
N HIS A 46 4.95 -0.95 1.73
CA HIS A 46 5.77 -1.17 0.55
C HIS A 46 4.99 -0.91 -0.74
N LEU A 47 3.78 -1.43 -0.85
CA LEU A 47 2.87 -1.19 -1.98
C LEU A 47 2.52 0.28 -2.13
N ALA A 48 2.26 1.00 -1.03
CA ALA A 48 2.02 2.45 -1.06
C ALA A 48 3.23 3.21 -1.61
N ARG A 49 4.45 2.84 -1.21
CA ARG A 49 5.66 3.44 -1.79
C ARG A 49 5.77 3.19 -3.29
N LYS A 50 5.38 2.01 -3.79
CA LYS A 50 5.34 1.72 -5.23
C LYS A 50 4.23 2.50 -5.95
N ALA A 51 3.06 2.62 -5.32
CA ALA A 51 1.91 3.33 -5.89
C ALA A 51 2.21 4.81 -6.16
N PHE A 52 3.00 5.46 -5.29
CA PHE A 52 3.25 6.90 -5.36
C PHE A 52 4.69 7.30 -5.73
N TYR A 53 5.55 6.34 -6.08
CA TYR A 53 6.89 6.63 -6.59
C TYR A 53 6.81 7.57 -7.83
N PRO A 54 7.67 8.60 -7.95
CA PRO A 54 8.86 8.90 -7.11
C PRO A 54 8.58 9.71 -5.84
N SER A 55 7.33 10.10 -5.62
CA SER A 55 6.91 10.89 -4.46
C SER A 55 6.65 10.01 -3.22
N ARG A 56 6.51 10.64 -2.06
CA ARG A 56 6.02 9.97 -0.85
C ARG A 56 4.50 9.74 -0.98
N PRO A 57 3.92 8.69 -0.34
CA PRO A 57 2.48 8.51 -0.29
C PRO A 57 1.80 9.78 0.29
N PRO A 58 0.74 10.31 -0.36
CA PRO A 58 0.13 11.59 0.01
C PRO A 58 -0.88 11.46 1.16
N PHE A 59 -0.58 10.58 2.13
CA PHE A 59 -1.40 10.36 3.32
C PHE A 59 -0.55 10.03 4.54
N PRO A 60 -1.00 10.38 5.75
CA PRO A 60 -0.34 9.98 6.98
C PRO A 60 -0.45 8.47 7.25
N LEU A 61 0.46 7.97 8.07
CA LEU A 61 0.33 6.66 8.72
C LEU A 61 -0.23 6.84 10.13
N LEU A 62 -1.12 5.95 10.55
CA LEU A 62 -1.69 5.95 11.90
C LEU A 62 -1.43 4.63 12.59
N HIS A 63 -0.74 4.67 13.73
CA HIS A 63 -0.61 3.53 14.63
C HIS A 63 -1.55 3.70 15.83
N VAL A 64 -2.33 2.66 16.11
CA VAL A 64 -3.14 2.59 17.34
C VAL A 64 -2.36 1.81 18.38
N ASP A 65 -1.83 2.53 19.37
CA ASP A 65 -1.15 1.91 20.51
C ASP A 65 -2.17 1.46 21.55
N THR A 66 -2.17 0.16 21.84
CA THR A 66 -3.04 -0.44 22.85
C THR A 66 -2.38 -0.58 24.21
N THR A 67 -1.09 -0.26 24.36
CA THR A 67 -0.25 -0.49 25.57
C THR A 67 -0.01 -1.96 25.94
N TRP A 68 -0.51 -2.90 25.13
CA TRP A 68 -0.42 -4.36 25.29
C TRP A 68 0.34 -5.05 24.14
N LYS A 69 1.16 -4.30 23.39
CA LYS A 69 2.06 -4.88 22.36
C LYS A 69 3.20 -5.66 23.02
N PHE A 70 4.11 -6.23 22.22
CA PHE A 70 5.21 -7.12 22.64
C PHE A 70 5.79 -6.75 24.02
N ARG A 71 5.46 -7.59 25.03
CA ARG A 71 6.03 -7.61 26.37
C ARG A 71 6.76 -8.93 26.55
#